data_AF-A0A962NZK0-F1
#
_entry.id   AF-A0A962NZK0-F1
#
_cell.length_a   1.000
_cell.length_b   1.000
_cell.length_c   1.000
_cell.angle_alpha   90.00
_cell.angle_beta   90.00
_cell.angle_gamma   90.00
#
_symmetry.space_group_name_H-M   'P 1'
#
loop_
_entity.id
_entity.type
_entity.pdbx_description
1 polymer ?
#
loop_
_entity_poly.entity_id
_entity_poly.type
_entity_poly.pdbx_seq_one_letter_code
_entity_poly.pdbx_strand_id
1 'polypeptide(L)'
;MSTAYTIRFVTTVNRDKALLKSILATFGHQRDVDWVYQPEGVVDVIILDSDECSAQDILDAHQMTDEIVYYTQDASIANKKHFMLAKPAQARHFVQLLEQVQQHLQNKQQNYTQPRMMALSDAQMLAY
;
A
#
# COMPACT_ATOMS: atom_id res chain seq x y z
N MET A 1 -10.98 -16.77 -6.82
CA MET A 1 -11.46 -15.38 -6.65
C MET A 1 -10.23 -14.50 -6.65
N SER A 2 -10.15 -13.49 -7.53
CA SER A 2 -9.05 -12.52 -7.50
C SER A 2 -9.24 -11.59 -6.30
N THR A 3 -8.16 -11.24 -5.61
CA THR A 3 -8.19 -10.27 -4.50
C THR A 3 -7.99 -8.87 -5.06
N ALA A 4 -8.90 -7.95 -4.77
CA ALA A 4 -8.78 -6.56 -5.22
C ALA A 4 -8.13 -5.71 -4.12
N TYR A 5 -7.11 -4.93 -4.48
CA TYR A 5 -6.48 -3.92 -3.63
C TYR A 5 -6.62 -2.54 -4.27
N THR A 6 -6.85 -1.53 -3.45
CA THR A 6 -7.01 -0.13 -3.85
C THR A 6 -5.75 0.65 -3.58
N ILE A 7 -5.35 1.49 -4.54
CA ILE A 7 -4.11 2.28 -4.45
C ILE A 7 -4.33 3.74 -4.85
N ARG A 8 -3.71 4.67 -4.12
CA ARG A 8 -3.67 6.10 -4.46
C ARG A 8 -2.24 6.59 -4.61
N PHE A 9 -2.06 7.57 -5.49
CA PHE A 9 -0.80 8.30 -5.64
C PHE A 9 -0.96 9.74 -5.18
N VAL A 10 -0.13 10.13 -4.20
CA VAL A 10 -0.09 11.47 -3.62
C VAL A 10 1.25 12.09 -4.00
N THR A 11 1.22 12.94 -5.03
CA THR A 11 2.37 13.70 -5.53
C THR A 11 1.85 14.97 -6.20
N THR A 12 2.58 16.08 -6.08
CA THR A 12 2.32 17.33 -6.80
C THR A 12 2.88 17.29 -8.23
N VAL A 13 3.74 16.30 -8.54
CA VAL A 13 4.41 16.16 -9.83
C VAL A 13 3.52 15.37 -10.79
N ASN A 14 2.83 16.08 -11.68
CA ASN A 14 1.89 15.49 -12.64
C ASN A 14 2.52 14.41 -13.54
N ARG A 15 3.80 14.60 -13.92
CA ARG A 15 4.53 13.62 -14.73
C ARG A 15 4.66 12.29 -14.01
N ASP A 16 5.01 12.31 -12.73
CA ASP A 16 5.21 11.11 -11.93
C ASP A 16 3.87 10.42 -11.65
N LYS A 17 2.82 11.20 -11.36
CA LYS A 17 1.45 10.69 -11.25
C LYS A 17 1.01 9.96 -12.52
N ALA A 18 1.27 10.53 -13.70
CA ALA A 18 0.95 9.91 -14.98
C ALA A 18 1.76 8.63 -15.22
N LEU A 19 3.05 8.64 -14.89
CA LEU A 19 3.93 7.48 -14.99
C LEU A 19 3.45 6.33 -14.09
N LEU A 20 3.19 6.59 -12.81
CA LEU A 20 2.70 5.58 -11.87
C LEU A 20 1.35 5.00 -12.32
N LYS A 21 0.43 5.84 -12.83
CA LYS A 21 -0.84 5.38 -13.40
C LYS A 21 -0.64 4.51 -14.63
N SER A 22 0.28 4.87 -15.51
CA SER A 22 0.57 4.08 -16.72
C SER A 22 1.16 2.72 -16.37
N ILE A 23 2.09 2.66 -15.41
CA ILE A 23 2.68 1.40 -14.92
C ILE A 23 1.59 0.55 -14.28
N LEU A 24 0.76 1.13 -13.39
CA LEU A 24 -0.35 0.42 -12.75
C LEU A 24 -1.37 -0.12 -13.75
N ALA A 25 -1.75 0.67 -14.75
CA ALA A 25 -2.69 0.21 -15.78
C ALA A 25 -2.11 -0.96 -16.62
N THR A 26 -0.79 -1.04 -16.74
CA THR A 26 -0.11 -2.08 -17.52
C THR A 26 0.09 -3.37 -16.71
N PHE A 27 0.41 -3.26 -15.42
CA PHE A 27 0.85 -4.40 -14.60
C PHE A 27 -0.01 -4.66 -13.35
N GLY A 28 -0.99 -3.82 -13.06
CA GLY A 28 -1.82 -3.91 -11.86
C GLY A 28 -2.84 -5.05 -11.91
N HIS A 29 -3.26 -5.48 -13.09
CA HIS A 29 -4.11 -6.66 -13.26
C HIS A 29 -3.25 -7.91 -13.41
N GLN A 30 -3.23 -8.75 -12.38
CA GLN A 30 -2.58 -10.07 -12.38
C GLN A 30 -3.62 -11.18 -12.24
N ARG A 31 -3.20 -12.45 -12.40
CA ARG A 31 -4.12 -13.60 -12.43
C ARG A 31 -4.95 -13.72 -11.15
N ASP A 32 -4.33 -13.49 -10.00
CA ASP A 32 -4.90 -13.75 -8.68
C ASP A 32 -5.09 -12.47 -7.86
N VAL A 33 -4.61 -11.33 -8.36
CA VAL A 33 -4.67 -10.03 -7.69
C VAL A 33 -4.93 -8.93 -8.70
N ASP A 34 -5.80 -8.00 -8.31
CA ASP A 34 -6.13 -6.83 -9.09
C ASP A 34 -5.87 -5.54 -8.29
N TRP A 35 -5.06 -4.65 -8.83
CA TRP A 35 -4.76 -3.35 -8.25
C TRP A 35 -5.52 -2.24 -8.96
N VAL A 36 -6.37 -1.53 -8.21
CA VAL A 36 -7.28 -0.50 -8.73
C VAL A 36 -6.91 0.87 -8.19
N TYR A 37 -6.71 1.82 -9.10
CA TYR A 37 -6.48 3.21 -8.71
C TYR A 37 -7.75 3.85 -8.14
N GLN A 38 -7.67 4.41 -6.93
CA GLN A 38 -8.79 5.10 -6.28
C GLN A 38 -8.38 6.53 -5.84
N PRO A 39 -8.96 7.58 -6.44
CA PRO A 39 -8.56 8.96 -6.17
C PRO A 39 -9.00 9.51 -4.81
N GLU A 40 -10.08 8.98 -4.22
CA GLU A 40 -10.74 9.53 -3.03
C GLU A 40 -11.16 8.40 -2.05
N GLY A 41 -11.45 8.73 -0.78
CA GLY A 41 -11.83 7.74 0.25
C GLY A 41 -10.67 7.03 0.95
N VAL A 42 -10.96 5.97 1.73
CA VAL A 42 -9.94 5.11 2.34
C VAL A 42 -9.44 4.10 1.30
N VAL A 43 -8.13 3.84 1.29
CA VAL A 43 -7.49 2.90 0.36
C VAL A 43 -6.54 1.96 1.09
N ASP A 44 -6.27 0.79 0.51
CA ASP A 44 -5.35 -0.20 1.09
C ASP A 44 -3.90 0.31 1.10
N VAL A 45 -3.51 1.05 0.06
CA VAL A 45 -2.14 1.55 -0.11
C VAL A 45 -2.10 2.98 -0.63
N ILE A 46 -1.23 3.81 -0.06
CA ILE A 46 -0.86 5.12 -0.63
C ILE A 46 0.61 5.12 -1.03
N ILE A 47 0.90 5.48 -2.28
CA ILE A 47 2.23 5.91 -2.70
C ILE A 47 2.33 7.42 -2.47
N LEU A 48 3.15 7.80 -1.50
CA LEU A 48 3.34 9.16 -1.02
C LEU A 48 4.69 9.70 -1.47
N ASP A 49 4.66 10.78 -2.24
CA ASP A 49 5.85 11.51 -2.67
C ASP A 49 6.39 12.37 -1.53
N SER A 50 7.35 11.83 -0.77
CA SER A 50 7.86 12.51 0.42
C SER A 50 8.78 13.69 0.13
N ASP A 51 9.25 13.85 -1.11
CA ASP A 51 10.11 14.99 -1.46
C ASP A 51 9.28 16.25 -1.74
N GLU A 52 8.02 16.07 -2.16
CA GLU A 52 7.18 17.14 -2.70
C GLU A 52 5.93 17.42 -1.84
N CYS A 53 5.55 16.49 -0.96
CA CYS A 53 4.38 16.61 -0.11
C CYS A 53 4.63 17.44 1.15
N SER A 54 3.59 18.17 1.57
CA SER A 54 3.59 18.88 2.84
C SER A 54 3.44 17.93 4.02
N ALA A 55 3.80 18.39 5.24
CA ALA A 55 3.58 17.59 6.45
C ALA A 55 2.09 17.21 6.65
N GLN A 56 1.16 18.05 6.20
CA GLN A 56 -0.27 17.76 6.27
C GLN A 56 -0.65 16.60 5.34
N ASP A 57 -0.14 16.56 4.11
CA ASP A 57 -0.41 15.47 3.16
C ASP A 57 0.07 14.12 3.71
N ILE A 58 1.19 14.12 4.45
CA ILE A 58 1.74 12.93 5.10
C ILE A 58 0.79 12.46 6.22
N LEU A 59 0.30 13.39 7.05
CA LEU A 59 -0.64 13.08 8.12
C LEU A 59 -1.96 12.55 7.58
N ASP A 60 -2.50 13.19 6.53
CA ASP A 60 -3.73 12.77 5.87
C ASP A 60 -3.57 11.38 5.25
N ALA A 61 -2.43 11.11 4.60
CA ALA A 61 -2.13 9.78 4.09
C ALA A 61 -2.18 8.72 5.20
N HIS A 62 -1.55 8.97 6.35
CA HIS A 62 -1.59 8.05 7.49
C HIS A 62 -2.99 7.81 8.08
N GLN A 63 -3.95 8.72 7.85
CA GLN A 63 -5.33 8.54 8.28
C GLN A 63 -6.19 7.80 7.24
N MET A 64 -5.80 7.87 5.96
CA MET A 64 -6.58 7.35 4.83
C MET A 64 -6.11 5.98 4.35
N THR A 65 -5.06 5.42 4.93
CA THR A 65 -4.54 4.11 4.55
C THR A 65 -3.87 3.39 5.71
N ASP A 66 -3.87 2.06 5.58
CA ASP A 66 -3.15 1.16 6.45
C ASP A 66 -1.65 1.07 6.11
N GLU A 67 -1.29 1.27 4.84
CA GLU A 67 0.08 1.08 4.35
C GLU A 67 0.54 2.22 3.43
N ILE A 68 1.72 2.76 3.72
CA ILE A 68 2.32 3.84 2.94
C ILE A 68 3.61 3.35 2.29
N VAL A 69 3.71 3.58 0.99
CA VAL A 69 4.93 3.47 0.21
C VAL A 69 5.51 4.86 0.02
N TYR A 70 6.76 5.05 0.43
CA TYR A 70 7.45 6.33 0.24
C TYR A 70 8.10 6.39 -1.15
N TYR A 71 7.73 7.38 -1.94
CA TYR A 71 8.30 7.66 -3.26
C TYR A 71 9.27 8.83 -3.17
N THR A 72 10.57 8.57 -3.28
CA THR A 72 11.61 9.53 -2.91
C THR A 72 12.90 9.38 -3.71
N GLN A 73 13.67 10.47 -3.83
CA GLN A 73 15.07 10.45 -4.26
C GLN A 73 16.05 10.16 -3.10
N ASP A 74 15.61 10.33 -1.85
CA ASP A 74 16.47 10.18 -0.67
C ASP A 74 16.61 8.71 -0.25
N ALA A 75 17.73 8.11 -0.67
CA ALA A 75 18.09 6.74 -0.30
C ALA A 75 18.31 6.54 1.21
N SER A 76 18.50 7.59 2.01
CA SER A 76 18.68 7.49 3.45
C SER A 76 17.41 7.03 4.18
N ILE A 77 16.25 7.18 3.55
CA ILE A 77 14.94 6.80 4.09
C ILE A 77 14.72 5.28 4.02
N ALA A 78 15.44 4.57 3.16
CA ALA A 78 15.32 3.13 2.94
C ALA A 78 15.47 2.30 4.24
N ASN A 79 16.33 2.74 5.16
CA ASN A 79 16.57 2.02 6.42
C ASN A 79 15.50 2.28 7.49
N LYS A 80 14.59 3.23 7.27
CA LYS A 80 13.61 3.69 8.26
C LYS A 80 12.19 3.31 7.91
N LYS A 81 11.90 2.96 6.66
CA LYS A 81 10.54 2.75 6.15
C LYS A 81 10.39 1.35 5.57
N HIS A 82 9.20 0.77 5.76
CA HIS A 82 8.93 -0.60 5.35
C HIS A 82 8.85 -0.74 3.82
N PHE A 83 8.19 0.21 3.15
CA PHE A 83 8.06 0.22 1.70
C PHE A 83 8.58 1.53 1.11
N MET A 84 9.41 1.41 0.08
CA MET A 84 10.00 2.54 -0.63
C MET A 84 10.05 2.26 -2.12
N LEU A 85 9.75 3.30 -2.91
CA LEU A 85 9.96 3.34 -4.34
C LEU A 85 10.93 4.48 -4.66
N ALA A 86 12.07 4.17 -5.27
CA ALA A 86 13.02 5.20 -5.67
C ALA A 86 12.52 5.99 -6.89
N LYS A 87 12.83 7.29 -6.93
CA LYS A 87 12.67 8.15 -8.09
C LYS A 87 13.86 8.01 -9.06
N PRO A 88 13.63 8.05 -10.39
CA PRO A 88 12.33 7.96 -11.05
C PRO A 88 11.74 6.53 -10.94
N ALA A 89 10.41 6.43 -10.92
CA ALA A 89 9.74 5.14 -10.86
C ALA A 89 10.13 4.24 -12.04
N GLN A 90 10.69 3.07 -11.75
CA GLN A 90 10.96 2.03 -12.74
C GLN A 90 9.87 0.96 -12.67
N ALA A 91 9.30 0.58 -13.82
CA ALA A 91 8.20 -0.38 -13.88
C ALA A 91 8.52 -1.70 -13.14
N ARG A 92 9.74 -2.23 -13.32
CA ARG A 92 10.20 -3.43 -12.62
C ARG A 92 10.14 -3.29 -11.10
N HIS A 93 10.66 -2.20 -10.56
CA HIS A 93 10.66 -1.95 -9.11
C HIS A 93 9.25 -1.72 -8.58
N PHE A 94 8.39 -1.05 -9.35
CA PHE A 94 6.98 -0.85 -8.99
C PHE A 94 6.23 -2.19 -8.90
N VAL A 95 6.43 -3.11 -9.85
CA VAL A 95 5.79 -4.43 -9.81
C VAL A 95 6.28 -5.25 -8.63
N GLN A 96 7.58 -5.27 -8.38
CA GLN A 96 8.16 -5.95 -7.20
C GLN A 96 7.61 -5.38 -5.89
N LEU A 97 7.44 -4.05 -5.83
CA LEU A 97 6.81 -3.40 -4.68
C LEU A 97 5.36 -3.86 -4.49
N LEU A 98 4.55 -3.94 -5.55
CA LEU A 98 3.17 -4.43 -5.44
C LEU A 98 3.12 -5.86 -4.89
N GLU A 99 4.02 -6.74 -5.33
CA GLU A 99 4.12 -8.11 -4.81
C GLU A 99 4.47 -8.14 -3.31
N GLN A 100 5.43 -7.31 -2.89
CA GLN A 100 5.83 -7.19 -1.49
C GLN A 100 4.69 -6.66 -0.60
N VAL A 101 4.01 -5.60 -1.05
CA VAL A 101 2.91 -4.99 -0.31
C VAL A 101 1.72 -5.95 -0.24
N GLN A 102 1.40 -6.66 -1.32
CA GLN A 102 0.40 -7.71 -1.33
C GLN A 102 0.67 -8.76 -0.25
N GLN A 103 1.89 -9.33 -0.22
CA GLN A 103 2.25 -10.35 0.76
C GLN A 103 2.10 -9.83 2.20
N HIS A 104 2.51 -8.58 2.44
CA HIS A 104 2.34 -7.93 3.73
C HIS A 104 0.88 -7.74 4.11
N LEU A 105 0.04 -7.25 3.21
CA LEU A 105 -1.40 -7.08 3.44
C LEU A 105 -2.09 -8.41 3.73
N GLN A 106 -1.73 -9.48 3.01
CA GLN A 106 -2.24 -10.83 3.25
C GLN A 106 -1.84 -11.35 4.63
N ASN A 107 -0.58 -11.19 5.01
CA ASN A 107 -0.08 -11.59 6.33
C ASN A 107 -0.76 -10.80 7.45
N LYS A 108 -0.96 -9.50 7.25
CA LYS A 108 -1.68 -8.63 8.19
C LYS A 108 -3.11 -9.14 8.40
N GLN A 109 -3.85 -9.42 7.33
CA GLN A 109 -5.21 -9.96 7.40
C GLN A 109 -5.29 -11.32 8.14
N GLN A 110 -4.36 -12.24 7.86
CA GLN A 110 -4.29 -13.54 8.54
C GLN A 110 -3.98 -13.41 10.04
N ASN A 111 -3.04 -12.53 10.38
CA ASN A 111 -2.65 -12.27 11.77
C ASN A 111 -3.73 -11.53 12.58
N TYR A 112 -4.64 -10.78 11.95
CA TYR A 112 -5.81 -10.22 12.64
C TYR A 112 -6.95 -11.23 12.81
N THR A 113 -7.06 -12.23 11.92
CA THR A 113 -8.12 -13.25 12.01
C THR A 113 -7.79 -14.40 12.96
N GLN A 114 -6.53 -14.79 13.10
CA GLN A 114 -6.10 -15.87 14.02
C GLN A 114 -6.37 -15.59 15.51
N PRO A 115 -5.95 -14.45 16.11
CA PRO A 115 -6.19 -14.20 17.53
C PRO A 115 -7.67 -13.96 17.84
N ARG A 116 -8.47 -13.50 16.87
CA ARG A 116 -9.91 -13.28 17.05
C ARG A 116 -10.70 -14.60 17.13
N MET A 117 -10.30 -15.62 16.38
CA MET A 117 -10.91 -16.96 16.49
C MET A 117 -10.56 -17.66 17.79
N MET A 118 -9.31 -17.54 18.28
CA MET A 118 -8.91 -18.07 19.59
C MET A 118 -9.62 -17.36 20.75
N ALA A 119 -9.75 -16.03 20.70
CA ALA A 119 -10.45 -15.28 21.75
C ALA A 119 -11.96 -15.59 21.82
N LEU A 120 -12.60 -15.88 20.67
CA LEU A 120 -13.99 -16.31 20.63
C LEU A 120 -14.19 -17.74 21.12
N SER A 121 -13.27 -18.67 20.81
CA SER A 121 -13.35 -20.04 21.33
C SER A 121 -13.12 -20.09 22.84
N ASP A 122 -12.20 -19.29 23.37
CA ASP A 122 -11.93 -19.23 24.81
C ASP A 122 -13.09 -18.59 25.59
N ALA A 123 -13.71 -17.53 25.03
CA ALA A 123 -14.90 -16.92 25.61
C ALA A 123 -16.13 -17.85 25.59
N GLN A 124 -16.23 -18.76 24.61
CA GLN A 124 -17.30 -19.75 24.55
C GLN A 124 -17.07 -20.95 25.48
N MET A 125 -15.82 -21.31 25.77
CA MET A 125 -15.50 -22.37 26.75
C MET A 125 -15.63 -21.92 28.22
N LEU A 126 -15.57 -20.61 28.51
CA LEU A 126 -15.78 -20.06 29.85
C LEU A 126 -17.26 -19.82 30.20
N ALA A 127 -18.17 -20.09 29.26
CA ALA A 127 -19.61 -19.88 29.41
C ALA A 127 -20.40 -21.16 29.80
N TYR A 128 -19.71 -22.25 30.16
CA TYR A 128 -20.30 -23.52 30.61
C TYR A 128 -19.70 -23.98 31.95
#